data_AF-A0A6C0JYU7-F1
#
_entry.id   AF-A0A6C0JYU7-F1
#
_cell.length_a   1.000
_cell.length_b   1.000
_cell.length_c   1.000
_cell.angle_alpha   90.00
_cell.angle_beta   90.00
_cell.angle_gamma   90.00
#
_symmetry.space_group_name_H-M   'P 1'
#
loop_
_entity.id
_entity.type
_entity.pdbx_description
1 polymer ?
#
loop_
_entity_poly.entity_id
_entity_poly.type
_entity_poly.pdbx_seq_one_letter_code
_entity_poly.pdbx_strand_id
1 'polypeptide(L)'
;MLWVCGGIQKYKEFKTFFMDSHPNAIDLSTTPSKLLMTESESIVSHHTTIPVFLGYLEVGWMLDPMHQTRIRKLIRQCTVGMVCHFPESIPNSWKNEIDVFYTMNVNGNTNSINDGGVI
;
A
#
# COMPACT_ATOMS: atom_id res chain seq x y z
N MET A 1 -2.70 3.24 -8.11
CA MET A 1 -1.32 3.70 -7.77
C MET A 1 -0.96 3.11 -6.41
N LEU A 2 0.07 2.25 -6.30
CA LEU A 2 0.39 1.53 -5.07
C LEU A 2 1.66 2.06 -4.40
N TRP A 3 1.54 2.40 -3.12
CA TRP A 3 2.60 2.87 -2.24
C TRP A 3 2.91 1.77 -1.22
N VAL A 4 4.15 1.30 -1.19
CA VAL A 4 4.55 0.15 -0.37
C VAL A 4 5.70 0.53 0.54
N CYS A 5 5.58 0.25 1.83
CA CYS A 5 6.69 0.33 2.76
C CYS A 5 7.22 -1.07 3.08
N GLY A 6 8.48 -1.32 2.73
CA GLY A 6 9.18 -2.58 3.05
C GLY A 6 9.60 -2.72 4.52
N GLY A 7 9.38 -1.67 5.32
CA GLY A 7 9.91 -1.55 6.66
C GLY A 7 8.85 -1.50 7.75
N ILE A 8 8.57 -2.64 8.40
CA ILE A 8 7.55 -2.70 9.47
C ILE A 8 7.82 -1.73 10.63
N GLN A 9 9.08 -1.48 10.98
CA GLN A 9 9.43 -0.52 12.04
C GLN A 9 9.10 0.93 11.68
N LYS A 10 8.95 1.23 10.39
CA LYS A 10 8.59 2.54 9.85
C LYS A 10 7.08 2.69 9.64
N TYR A 11 6.27 1.72 10.09
CA TYR A 11 4.83 1.72 9.92
C TYR A 11 4.16 3.06 10.29
N LYS A 12 4.47 3.60 11.49
CA LYS A 12 3.86 4.85 11.96
C LYS A 12 4.27 6.04 11.10
N GLU A 13 5.57 6.13 10.78
CA GLU A 13 6.13 7.19 9.94
C GLU A 13 5.52 7.16 8.54
N PHE A 14 5.49 5.98 7.91
CA PHE A 14 4.91 5.79 6.59
C PHE A 14 3.41 6.05 6.57
N LYS A 15 2.67 5.63 7.61
CA LYS A 15 1.26 5.94 7.75
C LYS A 15 1.04 7.44 7.80
N THR A 16 1.73 8.16 8.69
CA THR A 16 1.62 9.62 8.79
C THR A 16 1.96 10.28 7.45
N PHE A 17 3.07 9.91 6.83
CA PHE A 17 3.49 10.42 5.53
C PHE A 17 2.44 10.19 4.43
N PHE A 18 1.86 8.99 4.36
CA PHE A 18 0.82 8.66 3.39
C PHE A 18 -0.45 9.49 3.62
N MET A 19 -0.90 9.58 4.87
CA MET A 19 -2.11 10.32 5.25
C MET A 19 -1.96 11.84 5.05
N ASP A 20 -0.78 12.39 5.33
CA ASP A 20 -0.48 13.81 5.12
C ASP A 20 -0.38 14.16 3.63
N SER A 21 0.16 13.25 2.82
CA SER A 21 0.26 13.42 1.36
C SER A 21 -1.08 13.24 0.65
N HIS A 22 -2.05 12.57 1.29
CA HIS A 22 -3.33 12.20 0.72
C HIS A 22 -4.48 12.62 1.65
N PRO A 23 -4.88 13.90 1.63
CA PRO A 23 -6.01 14.38 2.43
C PRO A 23 -7.28 13.59 2.07
N ASN A 24 -8.08 13.24 3.07
CA ASN A 24 -9.25 12.36 2.97
C ASN A 24 -8.95 10.88 2.70
N ALA A 25 -7.71 10.43 2.89
CA ALA A 25 -7.41 9.00 2.85
C ALA A 25 -8.25 8.21 3.87
N ILE A 26 -8.80 7.08 3.43
CA ILE A 26 -9.51 6.13 4.31
C ILE A 26 -8.49 5.18 4.92
N ASP A 27 -8.47 5.12 6.25
CA ASP A 27 -7.60 4.22 6.99
C ASP A 27 -8.31 2.89 7.29
N LEU A 28 -7.88 1.83 6.61
CA LEU A 28 -8.34 0.46 6.83
C LEU A 28 -7.34 -0.37 7.64
N SER A 29 -6.32 0.25 8.24
CA SER A 29 -5.24 -0.50 8.91
C SER A 29 -5.67 -1.30 10.13
N THR A 30 -6.81 -0.96 10.73
CA THR A 30 -7.42 -1.69 11.85
C THR A 30 -8.56 -2.60 11.41
N THR A 31 -8.88 -2.63 10.10
CA THR A 31 -9.96 -3.44 9.56
C THR A 31 -9.55 -4.92 9.59
N PRO A 32 -10.35 -5.79 10.23
CA PRO A 32 -10.07 -7.23 10.21
C PRO A 32 -10.00 -7.76 8.78
N SER A 33 -9.06 -8.67 8.50
CA SER A 33 -8.85 -9.20 7.14
C SER A 33 -10.12 -9.79 6.50
N LYS A 34 -11.03 -10.33 7.31
CA LYS A 34 -12.33 -10.86 6.87
C LYS A 34 -13.26 -9.79 6.29
N LEU A 35 -13.17 -8.55 6.78
CA LEU A 35 -13.98 -7.42 6.35
C LEU A 35 -13.27 -6.53 5.33
N LEU A 36 -11.93 -6.61 5.28
CA LEU A 36 -11.10 -5.81 4.38
C LEU A 36 -11.59 -5.88 2.93
N MET A 37 -12.09 -7.04 2.48
CA MET A 37 -12.61 -7.20 1.13
C MET A 37 -13.90 -6.42 0.91
N THR A 38 -14.85 -6.56 1.83
CA THR A 38 -16.15 -5.88 1.74
C THR A 38 -15.97 -4.37 1.79
N GLU A 39 -15.08 -3.87 2.65
CA GLU A 39 -14.73 -2.45 2.71
C GLU A 39 -14.05 -1.98 1.41
N SER A 40 -13.10 -2.75 0.89
CA SER A 40 -12.43 -2.43 -0.38
C SER A 40 -13.42 -2.37 -1.56
N GLU A 41 -14.37 -3.31 -1.63
CA GLU A 41 -15.41 -3.33 -2.67
C GLU A 41 -16.41 -2.17 -2.50
N SER A 42 -16.76 -1.83 -1.25
CA SER A 42 -17.59 -0.67 -0.93
C SER A 42 -16.93 0.63 -1.40
N ILE A 43 -15.63 0.81 -1.13
CA ILE A 43 -14.87 1.98 -1.58
C ILE A 43 -14.84 2.04 -3.11
N VAL A 44 -14.47 0.94 -3.77
CA VAL A 44 -14.44 0.85 -5.23
C VAL A 44 -15.78 1.23 -5.88
N SER A 45 -16.90 0.84 -5.26
CA SER A 45 -18.24 1.09 -5.81
C SER A 45 -18.77 2.51 -5.58
N HIS A 46 -18.37 3.18 -4.49
CA HIS A 46 -18.90 4.52 -4.14
C HIS A 46 -17.90 5.65 -4.39
N HIS A 47 -16.60 5.34 -4.39
CA HIS A 47 -15.52 6.31 -4.32
C HIS A 47 -14.36 5.86 -5.21
N THR A 48 -14.40 6.22 -6.48
CA THR A 48 -13.44 5.71 -7.47
C THR A 48 -12.02 6.28 -7.36
N THR A 49 -11.82 7.34 -6.56
CA THR A 49 -10.53 8.08 -6.51
C THR A 49 -10.04 8.38 -5.09
N ILE A 50 -10.69 7.85 -4.05
CA ILE A 50 -10.29 8.13 -2.67
C ILE A 50 -9.03 7.31 -2.30
N PRO A 51 -7.98 7.94 -1.74
CA PRO A 51 -6.81 7.22 -1.27
C PRO A 51 -7.15 6.28 -0.11
N VAL A 52 -6.54 5.10 -0.07
CA VAL A 52 -6.81 4.08 0.96
C VAL A 52 -5.52 3.59 1.56
N PHE A 53 -5.44 3.55 2.88
CA PHE A 53 -4.33 2.94 3.60
C PHE A 53 -4.74 1.58 4.16
N LEU A 54 -4.17 0.50 3.62
CA LEU A 54 -4.48 -0.89 4.04
C LEU A 54 -3.76 -1.29 5.33
N GLY A 55 -2.74 -0.55 5.75
CA GLY A 55 -1.90 -0.92 6.87
C GLY A 55 -0.94 -2.07 6.55
N TYR A 56 -0.67 -2.91 7.54
CA TYR A 56 0.23 -4.05 7.38
C TYR A 56 -0.46 -5.19 6.65
N LEU A 57 0.08 -5.58 5.50
CA LEU A 57 -0.48 -6.60 4.64
C LEU A 57 0.60 -7.41 3.95
N GLU A 58 0.68 -8.69 4.31
CA GLU A 58 1.52 -9.68 3.67
C GLU A 58 0.71 -10.47 2.64
N VAL A 59 0.67 -9.97 1.41
CA VAL A 59 -0.27 -10.44 0.37
C VAL A 59 -0.18 -11.94 0.13
N GLY A 60 1.04 -12.49 0.08
CA GLY A 60 1.27 -13.91 -0.16
C GLY A 60 0.81 -14.85 0.97
N TRP A 61 0.62 -14.33 2.19
CA TRP A 61 0.25 -15.14 3.36
C TRP A 61 -1.10 -14.77 3.98
N MET A 62 -1.53 -13.51 3.87
CA MET A 62 -2.73 -12.98 4.51
C MET A 62 -3.95 -12.98 3.59
N LEU A 63 -3.78 -13.18 2.28
CA LEU A 63 -4.85 -13.10 1.31
C LEU A 63 -4.93 -14.34 0.42
N ASP A 64 -6.12 -14.91 0.33
CA ASP A 64 -6.45 -15.94 -0.65
C ASP A 64 -6.37 -15.39 -2.08
N PRO A 65 -6.12 -16.22 -3.11
CA PRO A 65 -6.03 -15.79 -4.50
C PRO A 65 -7.25 -14.99 -5.00
N MET A 66 -8.45 -15.32 -4.51
CA MET A 66 -9.68 -14.58 -4.82
C MET A 66 -9.65 -13.16 -4.22
N HIS A 67 -9.18 -13.02 -2.99
CA HIS A 67 -9.03 -11.74 -2.30
C HIS A 67 -7.97 -10.86 -2.95
N GLN A 68 -6.85 -11.45 -3.38
CA GLN A 68 -5.81 -10.74 -4.13
C GLN A 68 -6.36 -10.15 -5.45
N THR A 69 -7.21 -10.88 -6.15
CA THR A 69 -7.83 -10.40 -7.40
C THR A 69 -8.80 -9.24 -7.14
N ARG A 70 -9.53 -9.29 -6.02
CA ARG A 70 -10.48 -8.24 -5.62
C ARG A 70 -9.77 -6.96 -5.19
N ILE A 71 -8.77 -7.03 -4.30
CA ILE A 71 -7.99 -5.85 -3.89
C ILE A 71 -7.25 -5.23 -5.09
N ARG A 72 -6.83 -6.02 -6.07
CA ARG A 72 -6.21 -5.46 -7.28
C ARG A 72 -7.10 -4.43 -7.98
N LYS A 73 -8.43 -4.57 -7.92
CA LYS A 73 -9.36 -3.57 -8.45
C LYS A 73 -9.25 -2.24 -7.70
N LEU A 74 -9.19 -2.30 -6.38
CA LEU A 74 -8.94 -1.13 -5.53
C LEU A 74 -7.61 -0.46 -5.90
N ILE A 75 -6.53 -1.22 -6.03
CA ILE A 75 -5.19 -0.70 -6.36
C ILE A 75 -5.17 0.03 -7.72
N ARG A 76 -5.96 -0.45 -8.68
CA ARG A 76 -6.04 0.13 -10.03
C ARG A 76 -6.88 1.41 -10.09
N GLN A 77 -7.87 1.54 -9.22
CA GLN A 77 -8.79 2.69 -9.22
C GLN A 77 -8.34 3.77 -8.25
N CYS A 78 -7.83 3.38 -7.09
CA CYS A 78 -7.47 4.28 -6.00
C CYS A 78 -5.95 4.36 -5.81
N THR A 79 -5.52 5.39 -5.10
CA THR A 79 -4.18 5.41 -4.51
C THR A 79 -4.19 4.54 -3.26
N VAL A 80 -3.34 3.53 -3.18
CA VAL A 80 -3.34 2.57 -2.08
C VAL A 80 -2.00 2.58 -1.38
N GLY A 81 -1.98 2.73 -0.05
CA GLY A 81 -0.80 2.60 0.80
C GLY A 81 -0.82 1.30 1.58
N MET A 82 0.29 0.58 1.63
CA MET A 82 0.44 -0.62 2.46
C MET A 82 1.85 -0.79 3.01
N VAL A 83 1.98 -1.56 4.09
CA VAL A 83 3.26 -1.94 4.69
C VAL A 83 3.40 -3.45 4.57
N CYS A 84 4.53 -3.91 4.06
CA CYS A 84 4.88 -5.33 4.02
C CYS A 84 6.31 -5.49 4.55
N HIS A 85 6.57 -6.56 5.30
CA HIS A 85 7.92 -6.94 5.69
C HIS A 85 8.66 -7.71 4.59
N PHE A 86 7.92 -8.49 3.79
CA PHE A 86 8.47 -9.28 2.69
C PHE A 86 7.90 -8.81 1.34
N PRO A 87 8.53 -7.82 0.68
CA PRO A 87 8.10 -7.33 -0.63
C PRO A 87 8.02 -8.43 -1.71
N GLU A 88 8.78 -9.52 -1.53
CA GLU A 88 8.75 -10.68 -2.41
C GLU A 88 7.40 -11.40 -2.38
N SER A 89 6.65 -11.28 -1.27
CA SER A 89 5.30 -11.86 -1.09
C SER A 89 4.25 -11.16 -1.95
N ILE A 90 4.55 -9.97 -2.48
CA ILE A 90 3.66 -9.22 -3.35
C ILE A 90 3.56 -9.94 -4.71
N PRO A 91 2.36 -10.27 -5.19
CA PRO A 91 2.16 -10.85 -6.50
C PRO A 91 2.74 -9.95 -7.59
N ASN A 92 3.38 -10.54 -8.61
CA ASN A 92 3.93 -9.77 -9.75
C ASN A 92 2.87 -8.89 -10.42
N SER A 93 1.60 -9.30 -10.37
CA SER A 93 0.47 -8.54 -10.88
C SER A 93 0.23 -7.21 -10.17
N TRP A 94 0.68 -7.06 -8.93
CA TRP A 94 0.59 -5.83 -8.14
C TRP A 94 1.88 -5.01 -8.23
N LYS A 95 3.03 -5.66 -8.42
CA LYS A 95 4.33 -4.98 -8.58
C LYS A 95 4.33 -3.96 -9.71
N ASN A 96 3.63 -4.27 -10.81
CA ASN A 96 3.47 -3.34 -11.94
C ASN A 96 2.63 -2.10 -11.60
N GLU A 97 1.92 -2.11 -10.48
CA GLU A 97 1.08 -0.99 -10.02
C GLU A 97 1.80 -0.18 -8.90
N ILE A 98 2.98 -0.64 -8.44
CA ILE A 98 3.80 0.06 -7.44
C ILE A 98 4.39 1.30 -8.09
N ASP A 99 4.05 2.43 -7.50
CA ASP A 99 4.54 3.75 -7.89
C ASP A 99 5.59 4.26 -6.90
N VAL A 100 5.39 3.99 -5.61
CA VAL A 100 6.32 4.39 -4.55
C VAL A 100 6.69 3.19 -3.70
N PHE A 101 7.99 2.96 -3.55
CA PHE A 101 8.54 1.93 -2.68
C PHE A 101 9.43 2.55 -1.60
N TYR A 102 8.93 2.60 -0.37
CA TYR A 102 9.60 3.16 0.80
C TYR A 102 10.44 2.07 1.48
N THR A 103 11.77 2.18 1.40
CA THR A 103 12.72 1.22 1.98
C THR A 103 13.30 1.70 3.31
N MET A 104 13.64 0.77 4.20
CA MET A 104 14.53 1.09 5.32
C MET A 104 15.96 1.24 4.78
N ASN A 105 16.54 2.42 4.94
CA ASN A 105 17.98 2.60 4.83
C ASN A 105 18.65 1.89 6.02
N VAL A 106 19.11 0.66 5.82
CA VAL A 106 19.91 -0.06 6.82
C VAL A 106 21.38 0.06 6.43
N ASN A 107 21.99 1.18 6.82
CA ASN A 107 23.43 1.47 6.93
C ASN A 107 24.32 1.47 5.66
N GLY A 108 24.74 2.67 5.27
CA GLY A 108 25.93 2.94 4.47
C GLY A 108 25.93 4.37 3.93
N ASN A 109 26.65 5.27 4.58
CA ASN A 109 26.78 6.68 4.21
C ASN A 109 27.02 6.90 2.70
N THR A 110 26.07 7.51 1.98
CA THR A 110 26.19 8.82 1.30
C THR A 110 24.94 9.13 0.47
N ASN A 111 24.37 10.31 0.71
CA ASN A 111 23.37 11.06 -0.06
C ASN A 111 22.83 10.44 -1.36
N SER A 112 21.56 10.05 -1.32
CA SER A 112 20.67 10.26 -2.47
C SER A 112 19.58 11.22 -2.03
N ILE A 113 19.80 12.47 -2.39
CA ILE A 113 18.81 13.54 -2.39
C ILE A 113 17.68 13.12 -3.32
N ASN A 114 16.46 13.35 -2.84
CA ASN A 114 15.21 13.39 -3.59
C ASN A 114 15.40 14.12 -4.94
N ASP A 115 15.20 13.41 -6.06
CA ASP A 115 14.71 14.03 -7.28
C ASP A 115 13.64 13.14 -7.88
N GLY A 116 12.39 13.44 -7.52
CA GLY A 116 11.23 13.01 -8.28
C GLY A 116 11.39 13.41 -9.74
N GLY A 117 11.64 12.42 -10.60
CA GLY A 117 11.77 12.61 -12.04
C GLY A 117 11.80 11.26 -12.75
N VAL A 118 10.76 10.99 -13.52
CA VAL A 118 10.66 9.87 -14.46
C VAL A 118 11.69 10.04 -15.58
N ILE A 119 12.35 8.95 -16.00
CA ILE A 119 12.94 8.80 -17.34
C ILE A 119 12.24 7.64 -18.03
#